data_AF-A0A7G9ZAE9-F1
#
_entry.id   AF-A0A7G9ZAE9-F1
#
_cell.length_a   1.000
_cell.length_b   1.000
_cell.length_c   1.000
_cell.angle_alpha   90.00
_cell.angle_beta   90.00
_cell.angle_gamma   90.00
#
_symmetry.space_group_name_H-M   'P 1'
#
loop_
_entity.id
_entity.type
_entity.pdbx_description
1 polymer ?
#
loop_
_entity_poly.entity_id
_entity_poly.type
_entity_poly.pdbx_seq_one_letter_code
_entity_poly.pdbx_strand_id
1 'polypeptide(L)'
;MIGYVKMDKRESIFKLVTDERILILIVGIAILWRCVLSSDETISFWECVCSGITLFIMGWLLFAYMYSTSRKQTDWPVTTKIYQGIAASLLVLNIYVVIYYGMRWFRLLHEEVYIPLDFVFCDIRYLMFLLCYCSVLWTARYLKAMRDKYRLLIKEEPKSHAMSMKESVLWVTMHERTLTVIVIAAILWRVAISLDHTITFRESAISCVILLLLGWFLFGYVCALSVKARRKIELTRVIQGIAAGLMAINIYAIFYYGMSWYVLILGMGDVSGTYVPFDLLFRDIRYIMLVIFYCTAIVLSKFLDKAYTDYTVPINKSANLND
;
A
#
# COMPACT_ATOMS: atom_id res chain seq x y z
N MET A 1 -7.56 25.25 -37.73
CA MET A 1 -6.15 25.16 -37.32
C MET A 1 -6.08 24.24 -36.11
N ILE A 2 -5.83 22.94 -36.34
CA ILE A 2 -5.79 21.94 -35.27
C ILE A 2 -4.44 22.10 -34.58
N GLY A 3 -4.44 22.72 -33.40
CA GLY A 3 -3.24 22.87 -32.59
C GLY A 3 -2.71 21.51 -32.20
N TYR A 4 -1.58 21.10 -32.75
CA TYR A 4 -0.81 19.98 -32.25
C TYR A 4 -0.33 20.33 -30.84
N VAL A 5 -1.08 19.88 -29.82
CA VAL A 5 -0.62 19.90 -28.44
C VAL A 5 0.61 19.01 -28.38
N LYS A 6 1.79 19.62 -28.21
CA LYS A 6 3.06 18.92 -28.03
C LYS A 6 2.98 18.13 -26.72
N MET A 7 2.58 16.86 -26.80
CA MET A 7 2.60 15.94 -25.66
C MET A 7 4.03 15.85 -25.12
N ASP A 8 4.20 16.09 -23.82
CA ASP A 8 5.48 15.92 -23.15
C ASP A 8 5.90 14.45 -23.23
N LYS A 9 7.18 14.17 -23.51
CA LYS A 9 7.69 12.79 -23.65
C LYS A 9 7.40 11.95 -22.40
N ARG A 10 7.43 12.57 -21.21
CA ARG A 10 7.10 11.90 -19.94
C ARG A 10 5.65 11.43 -19.88
N GLU A 11 4.75 12.18 -20.48
CA GLU A 11 3.32 11.89 -20.48
C GLU A 11 2.97 10.73 -21.43
N SER A 12 3.64 10.66 -22.58
CA SER A 12 3.55 9.53 -23.51
C SER A 12 4.07 8.23 -22.88
N ILE A 13 5.22 8.28 -22.21
CA ILE A 13 5.80 7.11 -21.52
C ILE A 13 4.87 6.64 -20.40
N PHE A 14 4.36 7.57 -19.58
CA PHE A 14 3.41 7.21 -18.51
C PHE A 14 2.14 6.56 -19.06
N LYS A 15 1.59 7.08 -20.16
CA LYS A 15 0.39 6.51 -20.81
C LYS A 15 0.65 5.10 -21.33
N LEU A 16 1.84 4.83 -21.87
CA LEU A 16 2.24 3.51 -22.34
C LEU A 16 2.40 2.52 -21.16
N VAL A 17 3.12 2.94 -20.11
CA VAL A 17 3.43 2.09 -18.95
C VAL A 17 2.18 1.77 -18.12
N THR A 18 1.19 2.65 -18.11
CA THR A 18 -0.09 2.47 -17.40
C THR A 18 -1.17 1.77 -18.23
N ASP A 19 -0.82 1.26 -19.41
CA ASP A 19 -1.73 0.44 -20.20
C ASP A 19 -2.05 -0.86 -19.44
N GLU A 20 -3.32 -1.26 -19.44
CA GLU A 20 -3.79 -2.45 -18.71
C GLU A 20 -3.11 -3.71 -19.26
N ARG A 21 -2.86 -3.76 -20.57
CA ARG A 21 -2.16 -4.87 -21.24
C ARG A 21 -0.71 -4.95 -20.80
N ILE A 22 -0.05 -3.80 -20.66
CA ILE A 22 1.34 -3.72 -20.20
C ILE A 22 1.44 -4.11 -18.73
N LEU A 23 0.49 -3.69 -17.89
CA LEU A 23 0.41 -4.12 -16.49
C LEU A 23 0.25 -5.64 -16.36
N ILE A 24 -0.66 -6.25 -17.14
CA ILE A 24 -0.85 -7.71 -17.17
C ILE A 24 0.44 -8.39 -17.66
N LEU A 25 1.08 -7.83 -18.69
CA LEU A 25 2.35 -8.34 -19.22
C LEU A 25 3.46 -8.29 -18.18
N ILE A 26 3.61 -7.18 -17.44
CA ILE A 26 4.60 -7.04 -16.36
C ILE A 26 4.37 -8.10 -15.27
N VAL A 27 3.12 -8.28 -14.82
CA VAL A 27 2.76 -9.29 -13.82
C VAL A 27 3.02 -10.70 -14.35
N GLY A 28 2.65 -10.98 -15.60
CA GLY A 28 2.88 -12.28 -16.24
C GLY A 28 4.36 -12.61 -16.38
N ILE A 29 5.18 -11.67 -16.85
CA ILE A 29 6.64 -11.82 -16.94
C ILE A 29 7.24 -12.05 -15.56
N ALA A 30 6.78 -11.32 -14.55
CA ALA A 30 7.28 -11.49 -13.18
C ALA A 30 6.93 -12.86 -12.58
N ILE A 31 5.72 -13.37 -12.81
CA ILE A 31 5.32 -14.72 -12.38
C ILE A 31 6.17 -15.76 -13.11
N LEU A 32 6.30 -15.66 -14.43
CA LEU A 32 7.13 -16.59 -15.21
C LEU A 32 8.59 -16.55 -14.75
N TRP A 33 9.14 -15.36 -14.53
CA TRP A 33 10.48 -15.17 -13.99
C TRP A 33 10.62 -15.87 -12.63
N ARG A 34 9.66 -15.70 -11.71
CA ARG A 34 9.69 -16.37 -10.42
C ARG A 34 9.57 -17.90 -10.53
N CYS A 35 8.70 -18.41 -11.39
CA CYS A 35 8.59 -19.84 -11.63
C CYS A 35 9.90 -20.45 -12.15
N VAL A 36 10.60 -19.75 -13.05
CA VAL A 36 11.90 -20.19 -13.58
C VAL A 36 12.96 -20.19 -12.47
N LEU A 37 13.05 -19.10 -11.69
CA LEU A 37 14.04 -19.01 -10.61
C LEU A 37 13.79 -19.99 -9.47
N SER A 38 12.52 -20.28 -9.16
CA SER A 38 12.15 -21.22 -8.11
C SER A 38 12.30 -22.68 -8.52
N SER A 39 12.55 -22.98 -9.79
CA SER A 39 12.63 -24.36 -10.30
C SER A 39 13.80 -25.14 -9.70
N ASP A 40 14.87 -24.46 -9.32
CA ASP A 40 16.08 -25.08 -8.76
C ASP A 40 16.06 -25.12 -7.23
N GLU A 41 14.90 -24.81 -6.61
CA GLU A 41 14.64 -24.72 -5.15
C GLU A 41 15.62 -23.81 -4.38
N THR A 42 16.46 -23.07 -5.11
CA THR A 42 17.53 -22.23 -4.60
C THR A 42 17.49 -20.92 -5.36
N ILE A 43 17.40 -19.81 -4.62
CA ILE A 43 17.48 -18.46 -5.22
C ILE A 43 18.90 -17.99 -5.08
N SER A 44 19.57 -17.77 -6.21
CA SER A 44 20.94 -17.26 -6.19
C SER A 44 20.98 -15.82 -5.67
N PHE A 45 22.13 -15.42 -5.14
CA PHE A 45 22.33 -14.05 -4.64
C PHE A 45 22.00 -13.00 -5.72
N TRP A 46 22.48 -13.23 -6.95
CA TRP A 46 22.28 -12.31 -8.07
C TRP A 46 20.83 -12.21 -8.50
N GLU A 47 20.08 -13.31 -8.46
CA GLU A 47 18.63 -13.30 -8.71
C GLU A 47 17.89 -12.45 -7.68
N CYS A 48 18.25 -12.59 -6.40
CA CYS A 48 17.70 -11.80 -5.31
C CYS A 48 18.01 -10.30 -5.47
N VAL A 49 19.25 -9.97 -5.88
CA VAL A 49 19.67 -8.59 -6.17
C VAL A 49 18.86 -8.01 -7.34
N CYS A 50 18.73 -8.73 -8.45
CA CYS A 50 17.96 -8.29 -9.61
C CYS A 50 16.48 -8.03 -9.26
N SER A 51 15.85 -8.92 -8.51
CA SER A 51 14.48 -8.73 -8.02
C SER A 51 14.35 -7.51 -7.10
N GLY A 52 15.26 -7.34 -6.16
CA GLY A 52 15.26 -6.19 -5.24
C GLY A 52 15.46 -4.86 -5.97
N ILE A 53 16.41 -4.79 -6.91
CA ILE A 53 16.66 -3.61 -7.74
C ILE A 53 15.42 -3.25 -8.58
N THR A 54 14.74 -4.25 -9.15
CA THR A 54 13.52 -4.03 -9.94
C THR A 54 12.41 -3.39 -9.11
N LEU A 55 12.15 -3.92 -7.91
CA LEU A 55 11.16 -3.35 -6.99
C LEU A 55 11.58 -1.95 -6.50
N PHE A 56 12.86 -1.75 -6.24
CA PHE A 56 13.40 -0.45 -5.82
C PHE A 56 13.16 0.60 -6.92
N ILE A 57 13.58 0.34 -8.15
CA ILE A 57 13.40 1.27 -9.28
C ILE A 57 11.92 1.57 -9.49
N MET A 58 11.06 0.54 -9.53
CA MET A 58 9.62 0.72 -9.74
C MET A 58 8.98 1.56 -8.62
N GLY A 59 9.28 1.22 -7.36
CA GLY A 59 8.72 1.90 -6.20
C GLY A 59 9.12 3.38 -6.11
N TRP A 60 10.39 3.71 -6.37
CA TRP A 60 10.87 5.10 -6.33
C TRP A 60 10.38 5.93 -7.51
N LEU A 61 10.26 5.34 -8.71
CA LEU A 61 9.65 6.02 -9.86
C LEU A 61 8.19 6.35 -9.61
N LEU A 62 7.42 5.41 -9.04
CA LEU A 62 6.04 5.65 -8.63
C LEU A 62 5.94 6.74 -7.56
N PHE A 63 6.79 6.69 -6.55
CA PHE A 63 6.84 7.71 -5.51
C PHE A 63 7.12 9.10 -6.10
N ALA A 64 8.16 9.22 -6.93
CA ALA A 64 8.52 10.47 -7.59
C ALA A 64 7.38 11.00 -8.49
N TYR A 65 6.69 10.10 -9.21
CA TYR A 65 5.54 10.45 -10.03
C TYR A 65 4.38 10.99 -9.17
N MET A 66 3.98 10.28 -8.11
CA MET A 66 2.88 10.68 -7.24
C MET A 66 3.19 11.99 -6.51
N TYR A 67 4.41 12.10 -5.97
CA TYR A 67 4.86 13.29 -5.27
C TYR A 67 4.91 14.51 -6.19
N SER A 68 5.55 14.40 -7.36
CA SER A 68 5.61 15.51 -8.32
C SER A 68 4.21 15.94 -8.81
N THR A 69 3.32 14.98 -9.03
CA THR A 69 1.93 15.24 -9.45
C THR A 69 1.08 15.87 -8.35
N SER A 70 1.42 15.60 -7.08
CA SER A 70 0.80 16.23 -5.92
C SER A 70 1.19 17.71 -5.75
N ARG A 71 2.38 18.12 -6.21
CA ARG A 71 2.83 19.51 -6.10
C ARG A 71 2.27 20.43 -7.18
N LYS A 72 1.70 19.87 -8.25
CA LYS A 72 1.01 20.65 -9.27
C LYS A 72 -0.25 21.24 -8.64
N GLN A 73 -0.41 22.56 -8.74
CA GLN A 73 -1.64 23.23 -8.29
C GLN A 73 -2.84 22.64 -9.04
N THR A 74 -3.87 22.29 -8.29
CA THR A 74 -5.13 21.75 -8.82
C THR A 74 -6.28 22.56 -8.26
N ASP A 75 -7.26 22.85 -9.10
CA ASP A 75 -8.50 23.52 -8.69
C ASP A 75 -9.35 22.64 -7.76
N TRP A 76 -9.02 21.35 -7.66
CA TRP A 76 -9.64 20.40 -6.74
C TRP A 76 -8.63 19.86 -5.72
N PRO A 77 -8.58 20.42 -4.49
CA PRO A 77 -7.52 20.13 -3.51
C PRO A 77 -7.55 18.69 -2.97
N VAL A 78 -8.70 18.00 -3.06
CA VAL A 78 -8.84 16.61 -2.60
C VAL A 78 -7.99 15.65 -3.43
N THR A 79 -7.89 15.85 -4.75
CA THR A 79 -7.01 14.99 -5.58
C THR A 79 -5.56 15.10 -5.16
N THR A 80 -5.09 16.31 -4.85
CA THR A 80 -3.74 16.54 -4.34
C THR A 80 -3.51 15.79 -3.03
N LYS A 81 -4.49 15.78 -2.12
CA LYS A 81 -4.43 14.99 -0.89
C LYS A 81 -4.41 13.48 -1.14
N ILE A 82 -5.15 12.98 -2.14
CA ILE A 82 -5.07 11.57 -2.56
C ILE A 82 -3.67 11.23 -3.09
N TYR A 83 -3.11 12.06 -3.98
CA TYR A 83 -1.74 11.86 -4.48
C TYR A 83 -0.70 11.88 -3.35
N GLN A 84 -0.85 12.80 -2.38
CA GLN A 84 0.02 12.85 -1.19
C GLN A 84 -0.13 11.60 -0.32
N GLY A 85 -1.35 11.13 -0.08
CA GLY A 85 -1.61 9.91 0.70
C GLY A 85 -1.00 8.67 0.03
N ILE A 86 -1.15 8.52 -1.29
CA ILE A 86 -0.51 7.44 -2.04
C ILE A 86 1.02 7.56 -1.98
N ALA A 87 1.58 8.77 -2.15
CA ALA A 87 3.01 9.00 -2.05
C ALA A 87 3.57 8.66 -0.65
N ALA A 88 2.85 9.01 0.41
CA ALA A 88 3.22 8.65 1.77
C ALA A 88 3.22 7.12 1.98
N SER A 89 2.17 6.42 1.53
CA SER A 89 2.13 4.95 1.60
C SER A 89 3.25 4.29 0.78
N LEU A 90 3.55 4.82 -0.42
CA LEU A 90 4.68 4.34 -1.23
C LEU A 90 6.03 4.59 -0.55
N LEU A 91 6.22 5.74 0.11
CA LEU A 91 7.47 6.03 0.82
C LEU A 91 7.72 5.00 1.91
N VAL A 92 6.71 4.71 2.73
CA VAL A 92 6.79 3.71 3.80
C VAL A 92 7.09 2.33 3.22
N LEU A 93 6.42 1.96 2.12
CA LEU A 93 6.64 0.68 1.44
C LEU A 93 8.03 0.58 0.81
N ASN A 94 8.54 1.66 0.21
CA ASN A 94 9.88 1.69 -0.36
C ASN A 94 10.95 1.55 0.73
N ILE A 95 10.78 2.23 1.87
CA ILE A 95 11.67 2.09 3.03
C ILE A 95 11.65 0.63 3.52
N TYR A 96 10.46 0.02 3.61
CA TYR A 96 10.32 -1.39 3.94
C TYR A 96 11.13 -2.29 2.99
N VAL A 97 10.96 -2.11 1.68
CA VAL A 97 11.65 -2.90 0.65
C VAL A 97 13.16 -2.73 0.73
N VAL A 98 13.65 -1.50 0.96
CA VAL A 98 15.08 -1.21 1.13
C VAL A 98 15.66 -1.91 2.35
N ILE A 99 14.99 -1.82 3.50
CA ILE A 99 15.45 -2.48 4.72
C ILE A 99 15.51 -3.99 4.49
N TYR A 100 14.43 -4.55 3.93
CA TYR A 100 14.34 -5.97 3.68
C TYR A 100 15.42 -6.50 2.72
N TYR A 101 15.51 -5.94 1.51
CA TYR A 101 16.50 -6.40 0.53
C TYR A 101 17.92 -6.04 0.95
N GLY A 102 18.14 -4.90 1.61
CA GLY A 102 19.43 -4.52 2.17
C GLY A 102 19.93 -5.57 3.15
N MET A 103 19.12 -5.96 4.13
CA MET A 103 19.49 -7.03 5.07
C MET A 103 19.80 -8.35 4.37
N ARG A 104 18.99 -8.72 3.37
CA ARG A 104 19.18 -9.96 2.62
C ARG A 104 20.47 -9.93 1.81
N TRP A 105 20.82 -8.79 1.20
CA TRP A 105 22.06 -8.63 0.45
C TRP A 105 23.30 -8.69 1.36
N PHE A 106 23.22 -8.12 2.55
CA PHE A 106 24.32 -8.18 3.53
C PHE A 106 24.37 -9.50 4.31
N ARG A 107 23.51 -10.48 3.99
CA ARG A 107 23.37 -11.75 4.73
C ARG A 107 23.19 -11.54 6.25
N LEU A 108 22.56 -10.43 6.61
CA LEU A 108 22.28 -10.10 8.01
C LEU A 108 21.09 -10.91 8.54
N LEU A 109 20.23 -11.40 7.64
CA LEU A 109 19.18 -12.37 7.95
C LEU A 109 19.82 -13.75 8.07
N HIS A 110 20.10 -14.22 9.29
CA HIS A 110 20.73 -15.52 9.48
C HIS A 110 19.76 -16.68 9.19
N GLU A 111 18.51 -16.61 9.66
CA GLU A 111 17.46 -17.59 9.36
C GLU A 111 16.09 -16.91 9.47
N GLU A 112 15.38 -16.67 8.35
CA GLU A 112 14.11 -15.95 8.44
C GLU A 112 13.00 -16.78 9.08
N VAL A 113 12.88 -18.06 8.70
CA VAL A 113 11.73 -18.89 9.08
C VAL A 113 12.11 -20.37 9.00
N TYR A 114 12.51 -20.91 7.85
CA TYR A 114 12.88 -22.33 7.71
C TYR A 114 13.58 -22.53 6.35
N ILE A 115 14.79 -23.12 6.34
CA ILE A 115 15.66 -23.24 5.16
C ILE A 115 14.96 -23.80 3.90
N PRO A 116 14.11 -24.85 3.96
CA PRO A 116 13.54 -25.42 2.74
C PRO A 116 12.34 -24.65 2.16
N LEU A 117 11.83 -23.59 2.81
CA LEU A 117 10.69 -22.80 2.29
C LEU A 117 11.04 -21.33 2.01
N ASP A 118 12.28 -20.90 2.28
CA ASP A 118 12.70 -19.49 2.12
C ASP A 118 12.52 -18.99 0.67
N PHE A 119 12.73 -19.85 -0.33
CA PHE A 119 12.56 -19.49 -1.73
C PHE A 119 11.11 -19.13 -2.08
N VAL A 120 10.13 -19.91 -1.60
CA VAL A 120 8.70 -19.64 -1.80
C VAL A 120 8.31 -18.29 -1.19
N PHE A 121 8.84 -17.96 -0.02
CA PHE A 121 8.53 -16.68 0.64
C PHE A 121 9.12 -15.49 -0.08
N CYS A 122 10.31 -15.63 -0.64
CA CYS A 122 10.90 -14.60 -1.48
C CYS A 122 10.04 -14.30 -2.70
N ASP A 123 9.48 -15.34 -3.29
CA ASP A 123 8.65 -15.23 -4.47
C ASP A 123 7.30 -14.60 -4.15
N ILE A 124 6.60 -15.10 -3.13
CA ILE A 124 5.34 -14.52 -2.66
C ILE A 124 5.54 -13.05 -2.30
N ARG A 125 6.59 -12.72 -1.53
CA ARG A 125 6.89 -11.35 -1.09
C ARG A 125 7.13 -10.42 -2.27
N TYR A 126 7.95 -10.85 -3.21
CA TYR A 126 8.21 -10.09 -4.44
C TYR A 126 6.94 -9.89 -5.25
N LEU A 127 6.14 -10.93 -5.44
CA LEU A 127 4.89 -10.86 -6.17
C LEU A 127 3.90 -9.91 -5.47
N MET A 128 3.79 -9.95 -4.14
CA MET A 128 2.91 -9.04 -3.40
C MET A 128 3.33 -7.58 -3.52
N PHE A 129 4.63 -7.26 -3.42
CA PHE A 129 5.10 -5.89 -3.63
C PHE A 129 4.91 -5.43 -5.07
N LEU A 130 5.18 -6.30 -6.05
CA LEU A 130 4.96 -6.01 -7.45
C LEU A 130 3.47 -5.74 -7.73
N LEU A 131 2.58 -6.59 -7.25
CA LEU A 131 1.13 -6.41 -7.38
C LEU A 131 0.68 -5.10 -6.72
N CYS A 132 1.23 -4.76 -5.56
CA CYS A 132 0.98 -3.48 -4.91
C CYS A 132 1.43 -2.31 -5.80
N TYR A 133 2.66 -2.32 -6.34
CA TYR A 133 3.12 -1.26 -7.24
C TYR A 133 2.33 -1.17 -8.54
N CYS A 134 1.97 -2.31 -9.14
CA CYS A 134 1.08 -2.36 -10.30
C CYS A 134 -0.29 -1.77 -9.99
N SER A 135 -0.86 -2.06 -8.82
CA SER A 135 -2.14 -1.50 -8.38
C SER A 135 -2.08 0.01 -8.20
N VAL A 136 -0.95 0.54 -7.71
CA VAL A 136 -0.73 1.98 -7.56
C VAL A 136 -0.56 2.64 -8.93
N LEU A 137 0.15 2.00 -9.86
CA LEU A 137 0.29 2.48 -11.23
C LEU A 137 -1.08 2.53 -11.95
N TRP A 138 -1.89 1.49 -11.77
CA TRP A 138 -3.28 1.46 -12.24
C TRP A 138 -4.09 2.62 -11.64
N THR A 139 -4.05 2.77 -10.31
CA THR A 139 -4.72 3.87 -9.59
C THR A 139 -4.30 5.24 -10.12
N ALA A 140 -3.01 5.44 -10.41
CA ALA A 140 -2.44 6.68 -10.92
C ALA A 140 -3.13 7.17 -12.21
N ARG A 141 -3.40 6.23 -13.12
CA ARG A 141 -4.04 6.50 -14.41
C ARG A 141 -5.47 7.00 -14.24
N TYR A 142 -6.26 6.30 -13.43
CA TYR A 142 -7.65 6.67 -13.16
C TYR A 142 -7.74 7.94 -12.32
N LEU A 143 -6.80 8.16 -11.40
CA LEU A 143 -6.73 9.39 -10.61
C LEU A 143 -6.41 10.61 -11.49
N LYS A 144 -5.54 10.44 -12.49
CA LYS A 144 -5.28 11.47 -13.49
C LYS A 144 -6.52 11.76 -14.34
N ALA A 145 -7.17 10.73 -14.87
CA ALA A 145 -8.40 10.88 -15.65
C ALA A 145 -9.52 11.57 -14.85
N MET A 146 -9.63 11.26 -13.56
CA MET A 146 -10.56 11.90 -12.63
C MET A 146 -10.25 13.39 -12.46
N ARG A 147 -8.97 13.75 -12.24
CA ARG A 147 -8.52 15.15 -12.13
C ARG A 147 -8.85 15.94 -13.40
N ASP A 148 -8.54 15.36 -14.57
CA ASP A 148 -8.75 16.02 -15.86
C ASP A 148 -10.24 16.26 -16.15
N LYS A 149 -11.11 15.28 -15.83
CA LYS A 149 -12.57 15.43 -15.95
C LYS A 149 -13.15 16.43 -14.97
N TYR A 150 -12.67 16.46 -13.72
CA TYR A 150 -13.16 17.41 -12.72
C TYR A 150 -12.79 18.85 -13.06
N ARG A 151 -11.60 19.08 -13.66
CA ARG A 151 -11.20 20.41 -14.16
C ARG A 151 -12.21 20.99 -15.17
N LEU A 152 -12.87 20.12 -15.94
CA LEU A 152 -13.88 20.53 -16.93
C LEU A 152 -15.26 20.81 -16.30
N LEU A 153 -15.47 20.44 -15.04
CA LEU A 153 -16.76 20.48 -14.36
C LEU A 153 -16.92 21.67 -13.40
N ILE A 154 -15.97 22.60 -13.28
CA ILE A 154 -16.03 23.58 -12.18
C ILE A 154 -17.09 24.68 -12.38
N LYS A 155 -18.14 24.63 -11.55
CA LYS A 155 -18.73 25.78 -10.84
C LYS A 155 -19.32 25.33 -9.48
N GLU A 156 -18.82 25.96 -8.41
CA GLU A 156 -19.25 25.94 -6.98
C GLU A 156 -18.98 24.73 -6.06
N GLU A 157 -18.60 25.06 -4.81
CA GLU A 157 -18.27 24.16 -3.71
C GLU A 157 -19.51 23.60 -3.00
N PRO A 158 -19.56 22.29 -2.69
CA PRO A 158 -20.65 21.71 -1.92
C PRO A 158 -20.45 21.78 -0.41
N LYS A 159 -21.54 22.02 0.33
CA LYS A 159 -21.60 21.98 1.80
C LYS A 159 -21.83 20.56 2.34
N SER A 160 -21.19 20.30 3.48
CA SER A 160 -21.16 19.03 4.24
C SER A 160 -22.54 18.52 4.69
N HIS A 161 -22.74 17.20 4.62
CA HIS A 161 -23.93 16.49 5.11
C HIS A 161 -23.60 15.66 6.38
N ALA A 162 -24.59 15.46 7.26
CA ALA A 162 -24.44 14.82 8.57
C ALA A 162 -24.14 13.31 8.51
N MET A 163 -23.24 12.84 9.39
CA MET A 163 -22.74 11.46 9.50
C MET A 163 -23.68 10.51 10.26
N SER A 164 -23.70 9.24 9.84
CA SER A 164 -24.39 8.13 10.50
C SER A 164 -23.61 7.58 11.70
N MET A 165 -24.28 6.96 12.68
CA MET A 165 -23.69 6.46 13.93
C MET A 165 -22.57 5.41 13.72
N LYS A 166 -22.63 4.62 12.62
CA LYS A 166 -21.55 3.69 12.23
C LYS A 166 -20.33 4.42 11.62
N GLU A 167 -20.55 5.58 11.00
CA GLU A 167 -19.49 6.44 10.48
C GLU A 167 -18.78 7.19 11.62
N SER A 168 -19.49 7.48 12.73
CA SER A 168 -18.91 8.15 13.91
C SER A 168 -17.82 7.33 14.61
N VAL A 169 -18.01 6.01 14.78
CA VAL A 169 -17.00 5.13 15.39
C VAL A 169 -15.75 5.03 14.50
N LEU A 170 -15.94 4.88 13.19
CA LEU A 170 -14.86 4.93 12.20
C LEU A 170 -14.16 6.30 12.20
N TRP A 171 -14.91 7.40 12.29
CA TRP A 171 -14.35 8.76 12.30
C TRP A 171 -13.44 9.01 13.51
N VAL A 172 -13.83 8.51 14.70
CA VAL A 172 -13.04 8.57 15.93
C VAL A 172 -11.76 7.73 15.81
N THR A 173 -11.85 6.49 15.30
CA THR A 173 -10.68 5.62 15.07
C THR A 173 -9.72 6.21 14.03
N MET A 174 -10.26 6.89 13.02
CA MET A 174 -9.46 7.47 11.95
C MET A 174 -8.93 8.88 12.27
N HIS A 175 -9.19 9.48 13.43
CA HIS A 175 -8.67 10.83 13.73
C HIS A 175 -7.14 10.83 13.69
N GLU A 176 -6.51 11.88 13.12
CA GLU A 176 -5.04 11.95 12.99
C GLU A 176 -4.33 11.68 14.33
N ARG A 177 -4.88 12.19 15.43
CA ARG A 177 -4.38 11.93 16.80
C ARG A 177 -4.46 10.46 17.19
N THR A 178 -5.55 9.77 16.87
CA THR A 178 -5.72 8.34 17.13
C THR A 178 -4.72 7.50 16.33
N LEU A 179 -4.46 7.86 15.08
CA LEU A 179 -3.44 7.18 14.26
C LEU A 179 -2.03 7.39 14.81
N THR A 180 -1.69 8.61 15.24
CA THR A 180 -0.42 8.88 15.93
C THR A 180 -0.30 8.05 17.20
N VAL A 181 -1.37 7.96 18.00
CA VAL A 181 -1.40 7.13 19.20
C VAL A 181 -1.22 5.65 18.86
N ILE A 182 -1.85 5.13 17.80
CA ILE A 182 -1.66 3.74 17.34
C ILE A 182 -0.21 3.48 16.94
N VAL A 183 0.43 4.39 16.20
CA VAL A 183 1.85 4.24 15.82
C VAL A 183 2.76 4.28 17.05
N ILE A 184 2.55 5.22 17.97
CA ILE A 184 3.34 5.31 19.21
C ILE A 184 3.13 4.06 20.07
N ALA A 185 1.88 3.60 20.23
CA ALA A 185 1.57 2.38 20.98
C ALA A 185 2.20 1.15 20.34
N ALA A 186 2.21 1.04 19.02
CA ALA A 186 2.87 -0.04 18.30
C ALA A 186 4.39 -0.03 18.53
N ILE A 187 5.03 1.16 18.48
CA ILE A 187 6.47 1.30 18.77
C ILE A 187 6.75 0.91 20.22
N LEU A 188 6.02 1.46 21.19
CA LEU A 188 6.19 1.16 22.60
C LEU A 188 5.97 -0.32 22.89
N TRP A 189 4.95 -0.93 22.28
CA TRP A 189 4.69 -2.36 22.38
C TRP A 189 5.86 -3.19 21.85
N ARG A 190 6.42 -2.86 20.67
CA ARG A 190 7.59 -3.55 20.12
C ARG A 190 8.83 -3.38 20.99
N VAL A 191 9.08 -2.18 21.50
CA VAL A 191 10.19 -1.93 22.43
C VAL A 191 10.01 -2.78 23.69
N ALA A 192 8.81 -2.80 24.28
CA ALA A 192 8.52 -3.53 25.50
C ALA A 192 8.77 -5.04 25.36
N ILE A 193 8.24 -5.68 24.30
CA ILE A 193 8.42 -7.13 24.09
C ILE A 193 9.84 -7.51 23.63
N SER A 194 10.64 -6.54 23.18
CA SER A 194 12.01 -6.76 22.73
C SER A 194 13.05 -6.56 23.84
N LEU A 195 12.66 -6.03 25.01
CA LEU A 195 13.57 -5.79 26.15
C LEU A 195 14.19 -7.08 26.70
N ASP A 196 13.41 -8.15 26.74
CA ASP A 196 13.85 -9.43 27.32
C ASP A 196 14.67 -10.28 26.33
N HIS A 197 14.92 -9.76 25.11
CA HIS A 197 15.58 -10.44 23.98
C HIS A 197 14.96 -11.79 23.55
N THR A 198 13.91 -12.25 24.22
CA THR A 198 13.11 -13.43 23.89
C THR A 198 11.67 -13.00 23.64
N ILE A 199 11.21 -13.12 22.39
CA ILE A 199 9.80 -12.88 22.08
C ILE A 199 9.03 -14.19 22.22
N THR A 200 8.03 -14.20 23.10
CA THR A 200 7.16 -15.35 23.24
C THR A 200 6.24 -15.48 22.03
N PHE A 201 5.83 -16.71 21.71
CA PHE A 201 4.84 -16.97 20.66
C PHE A 201 3.58 -16.11 20.84
N ARG A 202 3.13 -15.95 22.08
CA ARG A 202 1.93 -15.17 22.43
C ARG A 202 2.07 -13.69 22.07
N GLU A 203 3.20 -13.06 22.37
CA GLU A 203 3.44 -11.64 22.06
C GLU A 203 3.53 -11.37 20.56
N SER A 204 4.20 -12.27 19.83
CA SER A 204 4.23 -12.25 18.37
C SER A 204 2.84 -12.47 17.77
N ALA A 205 2.06 -13.39 18.35
CA ALA A 205 0.72 -13.71 17.88
C ALA A 205 -0.25 -12.52 18.04
N ILE A 206 -0.25 -11.87 19.20
CA ILE A 206 -1.07 -10.67 19.46
C ILE A 206 -0.74 -9.56 18.45
N SER A 207 0.56 -9.30 18.24
CA SER A 207 1.02 -8.26 17.31
C SER A 207 0.49 -8.49 15.89
N CYS A 208 0.55 -9.74 15.42
CA CYS A 208 0.05 -10.16 14.12
C CYS A 208 -1.49 -10.07 14.03
N VAL A 209 -2.23 -10.57 15.01
CA VAL A 209 -3.70 -10.50 15.02
C VAL A 209 -4.18 -9.06 14.92
N ILE A 210 -3.57 -8.15 15.68
CA ILE A 210 -3.89 -6.71 15.61
C ILE A 210 -3.64 -6.17 14.19
N LEU A 211 -2.50 -6.50 13.60
CA LEU A 211 -2.13 -6.04 12.27
C LEU A 211 -3.09 -6.58 11.18
N LEU A 212 -3.45 -7.87 11.26
CA LEU A 212 -4.41 -8.48 10.35
C LEU A 212 -5.80 -7.87 10.50
N LEU A 213 -6.28 -7.69 11.73
CA LEU A 213 -7.56 -7.03 11.98
C LEU A 213 -7.58 -5.62 11.39
N LEU A 214 -6.51 -4.84 11.60
CA LEU A 214 -6.38 -3.50 11.05
C LEU A 214 -6.41 -3.49 9.51
N GLY A 215 -5.62 -4.36 8.89
CA GLY A 215 -5.51 -4.45 7.42
C GLY A 215 -6.80 -4.94 6.76
N TRP A 216 -7.45 -5.96 7.31
CA TRP A 216 -8.69 -6.51 6.76
C TRP A 216 -9.90 -5.60 6.99
N PHE A 217 -9.97 -4.94 8.15
CA PHE A 217 -11.00 -3.95 8.41
C PHE A 217 -10.90 -2.76 7.45
N LEU A 218 -9.68 -2.24 7.23
CA LEU A 218 -9.44 -1.19 6.25
C LEU A 218 -9.80 -1.64 4.83
N PHE A 219 -9.39 -2.85 4.42
CA PHE A 219 -9.75 -3.40 3.12
C PHE A 219 -11.28 -3.47 2.93
N GLY A 220 -12.01 -4.00 3.93
CA GLY A 220 -13.47 -4.05 3.91
C GLY A 220 -14.11 -2.65 3.78
N TYR A 221 -13.57 -1.66 4.49
CA TYR A 221 -14.02 -0.27 4.38
C TYR A 221 -13.81 0.31 2.97
N VAL A 222 -12.63 0.14 2.38
CA VAL A 222 -12.32 0.63 1.02
C VAL A 222 -13.20 -0.07 -0.02
N CYS A 223 -13.45 -1.37 0.13
CA CYS A 223 -14.40 -2.09 -0.72
C CYS A 223 -15.83 -1.57 -0.59
N ALA A 224 -16.30 -1.30 0.63
CA ALA A 224 -17.62 -0.70 0.85
C ALA A 224 -17.72 0.69 0.19
N LEU A 225 -16.66 1.50 0.28
CA LEU A 225 -16.58 2.79 -0.40
C LEU A 225 -16.62 2.65 -1.93
N SER A 226 -15.99 1.62 -2.50
CA SER A 226 -16.07 1.33 -3.93
C SER A 226 -17.50 1.01 -4.37
N VAL A 227 -18.25 0.26 -3.56
CA VAL A 227 -19.67 -0.05 -3.85
C VAL A 227 -20.52 1.22 -3.76
N LYS A 228 -20.28 2.07 -2.75
CA LYS A 228 -20.93 3.38 -2.60
C LYS A 228 -20.67 4.30 -3.80
N ALA A 229 -19.46 4.25 -4.37
CA ALA A 229 -19.02 5.06 -5.50
C ALA A 229 -19.42 4.54 -6.90
N ARG A 230 -20.17 3.42 -7.00
CA ARG A 230 -20.43 2.67 -8.25
C ARG A 230 -20.91 3.51 -9.45
N ARG A 231 -21.62 4.62 -9.22
CA ARG A 231 -22.11 5.52 -10.29
C ARG A 231 -21.01 6.36 -10.95
N LYS A 232 -19.80 6.37 -10.39
CA LYS A 232 -18.68 7.21 -10.83
C LYS A 232 -17.49 6.30 -11.16
N ILE A 233 -17.37 5.94 -12.44
CA ILE A 233 -16.46 4.91 -12.93
C ILE A 233 -14.99 5.21 -12.55
N GLU A 234 -14.51 6.44 -12.78
CA GLU A 234 -13.12 6.81 -12.50
C GLU A 234 -12.77 6.66 -11.00
N LEU A 235 -13.62 7.20 -10.12
CA LEU A 235 -13.44 7.11 -8.67
C LEU A 235 -13.51 5.66 -8.20
N THR A 236 -14.45 4.88 -8.73
CA THR A 236 -14.56 3.45 -8.43
C THR A 236 -13.27 2.72 -8.80
N ARG A 237 -12.68 3.00 -9.97
CA ARG A 237 -11.43 2.39 -10.42
C ARG A 237 -10.23 2.79 -9.57
N VAL A 238 -10.17 4.05 -9.10
CA VAL A 238 -9.16 4.50 -8.13
C VAL A 238 -9.30 3.72 -6.82
N ILE A 239 -10.50 3.63 -6.26
CA ILE A 239 -10.76 2.92 -5.01
C ILE A 239 -10.44 1.42 -5.15
N GLN A 240 -10.82 0.79 -6.26
CA GLN A 240 -10.50 -0.61 -6.56
C GLN A 240 -8.99 -0.85 -6.69
N GLY A 241 -8.26 0.06 -7.32
CA GLY A 241 -6.80 -0.03 -7.42
C GLY A 241 -6.14 0.03 -6.04
N ILE A 242 -6.59 0.94 -5.17
CA ILE A 242 -6.11 1.03 -3.78
C ILE A 242 -6.48 -0.22 -2.97
N ALA A 243 -7.70 -0.75 -3.15
CA ALA A 243 -8.13 -1.99 -2.51
C ALA A 243 -7.29 -3.19 -2.96
N ALA A 244 -6.93 -3.29 -4.24
CA ALA A 244 -6.05 -4.33 -4.75
C ALA A 244 -4.64 -4.24 -4.15
N GLY A 245 -4.10 -3.04 -3.99
CA GLY A 245 -2.82 -2.83 -3.29
C GLY A 245 -2.88 -3.24 -1.81
N LEU A 246 -3.94 -2.85 -1.11
CA LEU A 246 -4.18 -3.27 0.28
C LEU A 246 -4.31 -4.79 0.41
N MET A 247 -5.01 -5.44 -0.52
CA MET A 247 -5.11 -6.89 -0.56
C MET A 247 -3.73 -7.55 -0.68
N ALA A 248 -2.89 -7.06 -1.59
CA ALA A 248 -1.53 -7.61 -1.77
C ALA A 248 -0.70 -7.50 -0.49
N ILE A 249 -0.78 -6.37 0.23
CA ILE A 249 -0.07 -6.19 1.51
C ILE A 249 -0.69 -7.04 2.63
N ASN A 250 -2.01 -7.23 2.66
CA ASN A 250 -2.65 -8.13 3.63
C ASN A 250 -2.25 -9.59 3.41
N ILE A 251 -2.23 -10.06 2.15
CA ILE A 251 -1.74 -11.39 1.80
C ILE A 251 -0.27 -11.52 2.23
N TYR A 252 0.55 -10.53 1.94
CA TYR A 252 1.93 -10.48 2.41
C TYR A 252 2.04 -10.65 3.94
N ALA A 253 1.25 -9.89 4.71
CA ALA A 253 1.25 -9.97 6.17
C ALA A 253 0.85 -11.37 6.67
N ILE A 254 -0.17 -12.00 6.06
CA ILE A 254 -0.56 -13.38 6.39
C ILE A 254 0.58 -14.35 6.16
N PHE A 255 1.22 -14.31 4.99
CA PHE A 255 2.32 -15.24 4.69
C PHE A 255 3.53 -15.01 5.60
N TYR A 256 3.87 -13.74 5.86
CA TYR A 256 5.00 -13.41 6.73
C TYR A 256 4.78 -13.89 8.18
N TYR A 257 3.62 -13.61 8.78
CA TYR A 257 3.36 -13.99 10.17
C TYR A 257 2.89 -15.44 10.32
N GLY A 258 2.06 -15.95 9.42
CA GLY A 258 1.56 -17.32 9.46
C GLY A 258 2.68 -18.35 9.42
N MET A 259 3.76 -18.05 8.71
CA MET A 259 4.94 -18.93 8.64
C MET A 259 5.90 -18.73 9.80
N SER A 260 6.04 -17.51 10.30
CA SER A 260 6.70 -17.28 11.60
C SER A 260 6.06 -18.13 12.69
N TRP A 261 4.72 -18.27 12.66
CA TRP A 261 4.01 -19.16 13.57
C TRP A 261 4.20 -20.64 13.24
N TYR A 262 4.19 -21.04 11.97
CA TYR A 262 4.44 -22.43 11.56
C TYR A 262 5.76 -22.97 12.14
N VAL A 263 6.81 -22.16 12.12
CA VAL A 263 8.12 -22.48 12.71
C VAL A 263 8.05 -22.56 14.23
N LEU A 264 7.39 -21.60 14.86
CA LEU A 264 7.23 -21.58 16.31
C LEU A 264 6.35 -22.73 16.83
N ILE A 265 5.40 -23.21 16.02
CA ILE A 265 4.48 -24.31 16.35
C ILE A 265 5.15 -25.67 16.09
N LEU A 266 5.88 -25.86 14.99
CA LEU A 266 6.63 -27.10 14.74
C LEU A 266 7.90 -27.21 15.59
N GLY A 267 8.47 -26.07 15.99
CA GLY A 267 9.59 -25.98 16.94
C GLY A 267 9.17 -26.09 18.41
N MET A 268 8.03 -26.72 18.73
CA MET A 268 7.51 -26.97 20.09
C MET A 268 8.41 -27.90 20.96
N GLY A 269 9.72 -27.86 20.76
CA GLY A 269 10.73 -28.41 21.64
C GLY A 269 11.83 -27.37 21.86
N ASP A 270 11.57 -26.40 22.73
CA ASP A 270 12.59 -25.66 23.48
C ASP A 270 13.64 -24.87 22.67
N VAL A 271 13.28 -24.31 21.51
CA VAL A 271 14.14 -23.34 20.84
C VAL A 271 13.66 -21.94 21.18
N SER A 272 14.06 -21.45 22.36
CA SER A 272 14.26 -20.02 22.54
C SER A 272 15.30 -19.59 21.50
N GLY A 273 14.84 -19.24 20.30
CA GLY A 273 15.73 -18.76 19.25
C GLY A 273 16.46 -17.54 19.81
N THR A 274 17.74 -17.71 20.16
CA THR A 274 18.62 -16.60 20.50
C THR A 274 18.79 -15.78 19.23
N TYR A 275 17.87 -14.84 19.02
CA TYR A 275 17.93 -13.91 17.90
C TYR A 275 19.16 -13.03 18.09
N VAL A 276 19.96 -12.90 17.04
CA VAL A 276 21.03 -11.89 17.01
C VAL A 276 20.37 -10.51 17.15
N PRO A 277 20.93 -9.57 17.95
CA PRO A 277 20.29 -8.29 18.26
C PRO A 277 19.79 -7.50 17.03
N PHE A 278 20.49 -7.62 15.90
CA PHE A 278 20.10 -6.96 14.66
C PHE A 278 18.83 -7.56 14.03
N ASP A 279 18.67 -8.88 14.01
CA ASP A 279 17.47 -9.53 13.45
C ASP A 279 16.20 -9.14 14.22
N LEU A 280 16.32 -9.00 15.54
CA LEU A 280 15.24 -8.54 16.41
C LEU A 280 14.81 -7.10 16.05
N LEU A 281 15.78 -6.19 15.97
CA LEU A 281 15.57 -4.77 15.65
C LEU A 281 14.93 -4.58 14.27
N PHE A 282 15.43 -5.27 13.26
CA PHE A 282 14.87 -5.12 11.91
C PHE A 282 13.51 -5.78 11.73
N ARG A 283 13.23 -6.88 12.44
CA ARG A 283 11.88 -7.44 12.53
C ARG A 283 10.90 -6.42 13.12
N ASP A 284 11.31 -5.71 14.19
CA ASP A 284 10.49 -4.67 14.80
C ASP A 284 10.26 -3.50 13.85
N ILE A 285 11.30 -3.05 13.14
CA ILE A 285 11.17 -1.98 12.15
C ILE A 285 10.21 -2.40 11.02
N ARG A 286 10.29 -3.64 10.52
CA ARG A 286 9.35 -4.16 9.52
C ARG A 286 7.90 -4.14 10.02
N TYR A 287 7.66 -4.59 11.26
CA TYR A 287 6.34 -4.49 11.88
C TYR A 287 5.84 -3.04 11.93
N ILE A 288 6.68 -2.12 12.44
CA ILE A 288 6.35 -0.69 12.57
C ILE A 288 6.04 -0.08 11.20
N MET A 289 6.81 -0.41 10.16
CA MET A 289 6.56 0.08 8.80
C MET A 289 5.21 -0.41 8.25
N LEU A 290 4.80 -1.65 8.52
CA LEU A 290 3.46 -2.13 8.15
C LEU A 290 2.36 -1.37 8.91
N VAL A 291 2.54 -1.11 10.21
CA VAL A 291 1.59 -0.30 10.99
C VAL A 291 1.48 1.12 10.41
N ILE A 292 2.60 1.76 10.10
CA ILE A 292 2.61 3.10 9.49
C ILE A 292 1.92 3.04 8.13
N PHE A 293 2.16 2.02 7.31
CA PHE A 293 1.50 1.84 6.01
C PHE A 293 -0.03 1.73 6.17
N TYR A 294 -0.53 0.95 7.12
CA TYR A 294 -1.97 0.89 7.38
C TYR A 294 -2.51 2.23 7.87
N CYS A 295 -1.78 2.95 8.71
CA CYS A 295 -2.17 4.28 9.15
C CYS A 295 -2.24 5.28 7.99
N THR A 296 -1.25 5.31 7.08
CA THR A 296 -1.28 6.18 5.91
C THR A 296 -2.42 5.80 4.96
N ALA A 297 -2.71 4.51 4.82
CA ALA A 297 -3.84 4.05 4.02
C ALA A 297 -5.20 4.38 4.65
N ILE A 298 -5.31 4.40 5.98
CA ILE A 298 -6.49 4.91 6.69
C ILE A 298 -6.70 6.40 6.37
N VAL A 299 -5.65 7.23 6.47
CA VAL A 299 -5.73 8.65 6.09
C VAL A 299 -6.14 8.81 4.62
N LEU A 300 -5.55 8.01 3.73
CA LEU A 300 -5.90 8.00 2.30
C LEU A 300 -7.38 7.67 2.09
N SER A 301 -7.94 6.72 2.85
CA SER A 301 -9.35 6.33 2.74
C SER A 301 -10.31 7.48 3.06
N LYS A 302 -9.95 8.38 3.98
CA LYS A 302 -10.71 9.62 4.22
C LYS A 302 -10.72 10.55 3.02
N PHE A 303 -9.58 10.69 2.34
CA PHE A 303 -9.50 11.54 1.15
C PHE A 303 -10.32 10.94 -0.01
N LEU A 304 -10.42 9.61 -0.09
CA LEU A 304 -11.30 8.93 -1.04
C LEU A 304 -12.78 9.16 -0.72
N ASP A 305 -13.18 9.10 0.56
CA ASP A 305 -14.56 9.36 0.97
C ASP A 305 -14.94 10.84 0.73
N LYS A 306 -14.03 11.76 1.05
CA LYS A 306 -14.20 13.18 0.70
C LYS A 306 -14.27 13.38 -0.82
N ALA A 307 -13.47 12.64 -1.60
CA ALA A 307 -13.56 12.72 -3.04
C ALA A 307 -14.91 12.21 -3.55
N TYR A 308 -15.48 11.18 -2.92
CA TYR A 308 -16.83 10.72 -3.23
C TYR A 308 -17.88 11.80 -2.92
N THR A 309 -17.83 12.46 -1.77
CA THR A 309 -18.78 13.53 -1.43
C THR A 309 -18.69 14.69 -2.42
N ASP A 310 -17.48 15.16 -2.73
CA ASP A 310 -17.26 16.29 -3.63
C ASP A 310 -17.66 15.97 -5.09
N TYR A 311 -17.53 14.70 -5.51
CA TYR A 311 -17.83 14.26 -6.86
C TYR A 311 -19.31 13.86 -7.06
N THR A 312 -20.10 13.78 -5.97
CA THR A 312 -21.52 13.39 -6.00
C THR A 312 -22.50 14.54 -5.85
N VAL A 313 -22.09 15.71 -5.34
CA VAL A 313 -23.01 16.85 -5.29
C VAL A 313 -23.30 17.36 -6.71
N PRO A 314 -24.58 17.43 -7.13
CA PRO A 314 -24.94 17.97 -8.43
C PRO A 314 -24.65 19.47 -8.45
N ILE A 315 -23.91 19.90 -9.47
CA ILE A 315 -23.85 21.30 -9.90
C ILE A 315 -25.21 21.60 -10.52
N ASN A 316 -26.18 22.01 -9.72
CA ASN A 316 -27.43 22.56 -10.22
C ASN A 316 -27.85 23.75 -9.35
N LYS A 317 -27.41 24.94 -9.77
CA LYS A 317 -28.05 26.21 -9.46
C LYS A 317 -27.72 27.26 -10.53
N SER A 318 -28.05 26.96 -11.78
CA SER A 318 -28.17 28.00 -12.82
C SER A 318 -29.44 27.86 -13.66
N ALA A 319 -30.42 27.09 -13.20
CA ALA A 319 -31.71 26.92 -13.89
C ALA A 319 -32.87 27.73 -13.29
N ASN A 320 -32.67 28.46 -12.18
CA ASN A 320 -33.72 29.27 -11.55
C ASN A 320 -33.29 30.75 -11.41
N LEU A 321 -32.93 31.40 -12.52
CA LEU A 321 -32.80 32.86 -12.57
C LEU A 321 -33.52 33.50 -13.77
N ASN A 322 -34.36 32.73 -14.46
CA ASN A 322 -35.33 33.26 -15.42
C ASN A 322 -36.72 32.73 -15.05
N ASP A 323 -37.27 33.22 -13.95
CA ASP A 323 -38.72 33.35 -13.75
C ASP A 323 -38.99 34.75 -13.20
#